data_AF-A0A2M8FET6-F1
#
_entry.id   AF-A0A2M8FET6-F1
#
_cell.length_a   1.000
_cell.length_b   1.000
_cell.length_c   1.000
_cell.angle_alpha   90.00
_cell.angle_beta   90.00
_cell.angle_gamma   90.00
#
_symmetry.space_group_name_H-M   'P 1'
#
loop_
_entity.id
_entity.type
_entity.pdbx_description
1 polymer ?
#
loop_
_entity_poly.entity_id
_entity_poly.type
_entity_poly.pdbx_seq_one_letter_code
_entity_poly.pdbx_strand_id
1 'polypeptide(L)'
;TLRAEAKDLVASQAAVIAELTDDTAMRQYYLPMGYNISNYLAGDLPALVYLLELRATSMVHPTLSSRAVEMAGILADTYGDIGLRFHLDPDPGRFNVKRGEHDIVKRPD
;
A
#
# COMPACT_ATOMS: atom_id res chain seq x y z
N THR A 1 -12.38 -13.91 16.72
CA THR A 1 -12.42 -15.34 16.36
C THR A 1 -12.57 -15.50 14.85
N LEU A 2 -11.49 -15.10 14.17
CA LEU A 2 -11.18 -15.27 12.74
C LEU A 2 -9.81 -14.60 12.54
N ARG A 3 -9.68 -13.38 13.09
CA ARG A 3 -8.38 -12.69 13.25
C ARG A 3 -7.38 -13.48 14.10
N ALA A 4 -7.83 -14.11 15.18
CA ALA A 4 -6.98 -14.95 16.03
C ALA A 4 -6.50 -16.18 15.26
N GLU A 5 -7.42 -16.93 14.67
CA GLU A 5 -7.12 -18.08 13.80
C GLU A 5 -6.20 -17.71 12.63
N ALA A 6 -6.41 -16.56 11.98
CA ALA A 6 -5.54 -16.08 10.92
C ALA A 6 -4.13 -15.77 11.42
N LYS A 7 -4.00 -15.19 12.62
CA LYS A 7 -2.68 -14.96 13.24
C LYS A 7 -1.99 -16.28 13.59
N ASP A 8 -2.73 -17.23 14.14
CA ASP A 8 -2.20 -18.54 14.52
C ASP A 8 -1.75 -19.33 13.27
N LEU A 9 -2.53 -19.27 12.19
CA LEU A 9 -2.18 -19.85 10.89
C LEU A 9 -0.92 -19.21 10.30
N VAL A 10 -0.83 -17.88 10.31
CA VAL A 10 0.35 -17.17 9.81
C VAL A 10 1.59 -17.51 10.64
N ALA A 11 1.45 -17.61 11.96
CA ALA A 11 2.55 -17.99 12.85
C ALA A 11 3.03 -19.43 12.62
N SER A 12 2.12 -20.38 12.42
CA SER A 12 2.48 -21.77 12.14
C SER A 12 3.15 -21.92 10.76
N GLN A 13 2.67 -21.20 9.75
CA GLN A 13 3.32 -21.13 8.44
C GLN A 13 4.73 -20.55 8.55
N ALA A 14 4.92 -19.46 9.30
CA ALA A 14 6.22 -18.83 9.47
C ALA A 14 7.25 -19.78 10.11
N ALA A 15 6.85 -20.58 11.10
CA ALA A 15 7.70 -21.57 11.73
C ALA A 15 8.15 -22.66 10.73
N VAL A 16 7.21 -23.23 9.97
CA VAL A 16 7.52 -24.26 8.95
C VAL A 16 8.41 -23.70 7.84
N ILE A 17 8.15 -22.47 7.38
CA ILE A 17 8.94 -21.81 6.34
C ILE A 17 10.38 -21.55 6.79
N ALA A 18 10.60 -21.25 8.07
CA ALA A 18 11.94 -21.07 8.62
C ALA A 18 12.74 -22.38 8.61
N GLU A 19 12.09 -23.52 8.81
CA GLU A 19 12.72 -24.85 8.81
C GLU A 19 12.93 -25.43 7.40
N LEU A 20 12.19 -24.96 6.39
CA LEU A 20 12.25 -25.49 5.01
C LEU A 20 13.58 -25.22 4.30
N THR A 21 14.22 -24.07 4.58
CA THR A 21 15.48 -23.70 3.96
C THR A 21 16.19 -22.61 4.74
N ASP A 22 17.52 -22.65 4.80
CA ASP A 22 18.37 -21.59 5.35
C ASP A 22 18.61 -20.44 4.34
N ASP A 23 18.40 -20.69 3.05
CA ASP A 23 18.55 -19.68 1.99
C ASP A 23 17.41 -18.66 2.05
N THR A 24 17.76 -17.41 2.36
CA THR A 24 16.82 -16.30 2.47
C THR A 24 16.08 -15.97 1.18
N ALA A 25 16.73 -16.10 0.02
CA ALA A 25 16.12 -15.80 -1.27
C ALA A 25 15.09 -16.87 -1.64
N MET A 26 15.44 -18.15 -1.43
CA MET A 26 14.50 -19.26 -1.63
C MET A 26 13.33 -19.18 -0.63
N ARG A 27 13.59 -18.78 0.62
CA ARG A 27 12.56 -18.64 1.66
C ARG A 27 11.46 -17.65 1.27
N GLN A 28 11.81 -16.58 0.56
CA GLN A 28 10.85 -15.56 0.11
C GLN A 28 9.71 -16.15 -0.72
N TYR A 29 9.97 -17.17 -1.55
CA TYR A 29 8.95 -17.80 -2.40
C TYR A 29 7.87 -18.56 -1.63
N TYR A 30 8.13 -18.90 -0.37
CA TYR A 30 7.18 -19.60 0.49
C TYR A 30 6.37 -18.66 1.38
N LEU A 31 6.77 -17.38 1.49
CA LEU A 31 6.02 -16.39 2.25
C LEU A 31 4.75 -15.99 1.47
N PRO A 32 3.57 -15.97 2.13
CA PRO A 32 2.34 -15.61 1.44
C PRO A 32 2.34 -14.13 1.03
N MET A 33 1.72 -13.84 -0.12
CA MET A 33 1.56 -12.45 -0.58
C MET A 33 0.75 -11.62 0.43
N GLY A 34 1.15 -10.36 0.61
CA GLY A 34 0.53 -9.47 1.60
C GLY A 34 1.06 -9.65 3.02
N TYR A 35 2.19 -10.34 3.20
CA TYR A 35 2.90 -10.39 4.47
C TYR A 35 3.29 -8.99 4.95
N ASN A 36 3.37 -8.81 6.27
CA ASN A 36 3.81 -7.55 6.84
C ASN A 36 5.32 -7.40 6.64
N ILE A 37 5.73 -6.37 5.89
CA ILE A 37 7.13 -6.09 5.58
C ILE A 37 7.50 -4.68 6.05
N SER A 38 8.76 -4.52 6.46
CA SER A 38 9.32 -3.20 6.74
C SER A 38 9.67 -2.53 5.41
N ASN A 39 9.09 -1.35 5.17
CA ASN A 39 9.39 -0.55 3.98
C ASN A 39 10.01 0.78 4.41
N TYR A 40 11.00 1.24 3.64
CA TYR A 40 11.56 2.58 3.74
C TYR A 40 11.30 3.31 2.42
N LEU A 41 10.63 4.46 2.50
CA LEU A 41 10.34 5.32 1.35
C LEU A 41 11.01 6.66 1.55
N ALA A 42 11.84 7.07 0.59
CA ALA A 42 12.46 8.37 0.54
C ALA A 42 12.35 8.93 -0.89
N GLY A 43 12.25 10.25 -1.00
CA GLY A 43 12.11 10.96 -2.25
C GLY A 43 12.16 12.46 -2.00
N ASP A 44 12.29 13.23 -3.08
CA ASP A 44 12.10 14.67 -3.02
C ASP A 44 10.62 15.01 -2.80
N LEU A 45 10.37 16.21 -2.28
CA LEU A 45 9.01 16.64 -1.96
C LEU A 45 8.06 16.56 -3.17
N PRO A 46 8.44 16.98 -4.40
CA PRO A 46 7.58 16.86 -5.57
C PRO A 46 7.20 15.41 -5.91
N ALA A 47 8.13 14.45 -5.87
CA ALA A 47 7.79 13.05 -6.16
C ALA A 47 6.89 12.46 -5.08
N LEU A 48 7.12 12.80 -3.81
CA LEU A 48 6.26 12.38 -2.72
C LEU A 48 4.85 12.97 -2.87
N VAL A 49 4.71 14.25 -3.17
CA VAL A 49 3.40 14.88 -3.42
C VAL A 49 2.68 14.17 -4.55
N TYR A 50 3.35 13.99 -5.70
CA TYR A 50 2.77 13.30 -6.85
C TYR A 50 2.34 11.87 -6.53
N LEU A 51 3.19 11.11 -5.84
CA LEU A 51 2.89 9.74 -5.43
C LEU A 51 1.65 9.71 -4.54
N LEU A 52 1.58 10.56 -3.52
CA LEU A 52 0.53 10.52 -2.53
C LEU A 52 -0.82 10.93 -3.13
N GLU A 53 -0.86 11.96 -3.97
CA GLU A 53 -2.10 12.36 -4.66
C GLU A 53 -2.60 11.27 -5.61
N LEU A 54 -1.70 10.59 -6.34
CA LEU A 54 -2.09 9.51 -7.24
C LEU A 54 -2.55 8.26 -6.47
N ARG A 55 -1.95 7.99 -5.30
CA ARG A 55 -2.21 6.77 -4.52
C ARG A 55 -3.32 6.91 -3.50
N ALA A 56 -3.69 8.11 -3.10
CA ALA A 56 -4.80 8.39 -2.16
C ALA A 56 -6.17 8.49 -2.86
N THR A 57 -6.38 7.81 -3.99
CA THR A 57 -7.65 7.85 -4.73
C THR A 57 -8.54 6.65 -4.39
N SER A 58 -9.85 6.77 -4.61
CA SER A 58 -10.83 5.67 -4.46
C SER A 58 -10.62 4.50 -5.44
N MET A 59 -9.84 4.73 -6.50
CA MET A 59 -9.51 3.72 -7.50
C MET A 59 -8.34 2.81 -7.07
N VAL A 60 -7.56 3.23 -6.08
CA VAL A 60 -6.39 2.50 -5.58
C VAL A 60 -6.82 1.54 -4.47
N HIS A 61 -6.17 0.37 -4.40
CA HIS A 61 -6.50 -0.63 -3.40
C HIS A 61 -6.39 -0.04 -1.96
N PRO A 62 -7.36 -0.31 -1.06
CA PRO A 62 -7.39 0.29 0.27
C PRO A 62 -6.09 0.12 1.08
N THR A 63 -5.39 -1.00 0.91
CA THR A 63 -4.09 -1.25 1.57
C THR A 63 -3.04 -0.17 1.29
N LEU A 64 -2.99 0.37 0.07
CA LEU A 64 -2.05 1.43 -0.28
C LEU A 64 -2.68 2.82 -0.12
N SER A 65 -3.96 2.97 -0.49
CA SER A 65 -4.66 4.26 -0.42
C SER A 65 -4.71 4.81 1.01
N SER A 66 -5.01 3.95 2.00
CA SER A 66 -4.98 4.34 3.42
C SER A 66 -3.60 4.83 3.88
N ARG A 67 -2.52 4.18 3.43
CA ARG A 67 -1.15 4.59 3.74
C ARG A 67 -0.77 5.89 3.04
N ALA A 68 -1.25 6.11 1.82
CA ALA A 68 -1.04 7.37 1.10
C ALA A 68 -1.71 8.55 1.82
N VAL A 69 -2.93 8.37 2.31
CA VAL A 69 -3.63 9.39 3.12
C VAL A 69 -2.87 9.68 4.42
N GLU A 70 -2.41 8.66 5.13
CA GLU A 70 -1.62 8.80 6.36
C GLU A 70 -0.33 9.59 6.10
N MET A 71 0.43 9.22 5.06
CA MET A 71 1.66 9.92 4.67
C MET A 71 1.40 11.38 4.24
N ALA A 72 0.30 11.64 3.53
CA ALA A 72 -0.09 13.00 3.15
C ALA A 72 -0.44 13.86 4.38
N GLY A 73 -1.09 13.27 5.39
CA GLY A 73 -1.35 13.92 6.67
C GLY A 73 -0.05 14.33 7.38
N ILE A 74 0.92 13.42 7.47
CA ILE A 74 2.22 13.70 8.08
C ILE A 74 2.93 14.87 7.38
N LEU A 75 2.92 14.88 6.03
CA LEU A 75 3.55 15.97 5.27
C LEU A 75 2.78 17.29 5.37
N ALA A 76 1.44 17.24 5.41
CA ALA A 76 0.60 18.42 5.62
C ALA A 76 0.84 19.04 7.00
N ASP A 77 0.97 18.21 8.04
CA ASP A 77 1.28 18.68 9.39
C ASP A 77 2.71 19.26 9.47
N THR A 78 3.66 18.69 8.71
CA THR A 78 5.06 19.12 8.73
C THR A 78 5.32 20.40 7.92
N TYR A 79 4.65 20.55 6.77
CA TYR A 79 4.95 21.59 5.78
C TYR A 79 3.74 22.45 5.38
N GLY A 80 2.58 22.26 6.00
CA GLY A 80 1.37 23.03 5.72
C GLY A 80 1.54 24.52 5.96
N ASP A 81 2.28 24.89 7.02
CA ASP A 81 2.54 26.29 7.40
C ASP A 81 3.39 27.04 6.37
N ILE A 82 4.21 26.33 5.59
CA ILE A 82 5.01 26.91 4.49
C ILE A 82 4.31 26.82 3.13
N GLY A 83 3.03 26.43 3.12
CA GLY A 83 2.17 26.46 1.93
C GLY A 83 2.02 25.13 1.19
N LEU A 84 2.53 24.01 1.72
CA LEU A 84 2.27 22.70 1.11
C LEU A 84 0.79 22.34 1.26
N ARG A 85 0.13 22.03 0.13
CA ARG A 85 -1.27 21.59 0.10
C ARG A 85 -1.39 20.31 -0.71
N PHE A 86 -2.19 19.38 -0.21
CA PHE A 86 -2.53 18.14 -0.90
C PHE A 86 -3.96 18.22 -1.45
N HIS A 87 -4.14 17.69 -2.65
CA HIS A 87 -5.44 17.57 -3.30
C HIS A 87 -5.91 16.11 -3.34
N LEU A 88 -6.23 15.57 -2.16
CA LEU A 88 -6.67 14.18 -2.01
C LEU A 88 -8.12 13.98 -2.43
N ASP A 89 -8.48 12.75 -2.80
CA ASP A 89 -9.87 12.34 -2.99
C ASP A 89 -10.62 12.46 -1.65
N PRO A 90 -11.81 13.07 -1.60
CA PRO A 90 -12.58 13.23 -0.36
C PRO A 90 -13.07 11.90 0.24
N ASP A 91 -13.12 10.82 -0.54
CA ASP A 91 -13.51 9.49 -0.06
C ASP A 91 -12.45 8.42 -0.42
N PRO A 92 -11.25 8.49 0.19
CA PRO A 92 -10.16 7.60 -0.13
C PRO A 92 -10.47 6.17 0.35
N GLY A 93 -10.36 5.21 -0.57
CA GLY A 93 -10.63 3.80 -0.28
C GLY A 93 -12.10 3.37 -0.41
N ARG A 94 -13.01 4.28 -0.83
CA ARG A 94 -14.38 3.91 -1.21
C ARG A 94 -14.36 2.82 -2.28
N PHE A 95 -15.05 1.71 -2.03
CA PHE A 95 -15.19 0.68 -3.04
C PHE A 95 -15.95 1.23 -4.25
N ASN A 96 -15.24 1.44 -5.36
CA ASN A 96 -15.83 1.87 -6.61
C ASN A 96 -16.01 0.67 -7.55
N VAL A 97 -17.26 0.38 -7.93
CA VAL A 97 -17.60 -0.70 -8.88
C VAL A 97 -16.91 -0.48 -10.23
N LYS A 98 -16.73 0.79 -10.63
CA LYS A 98 -16.02 1.17 -11.86
C LYS A 98 -14.52 0.85 -11.83
N ARG A 99 -13.95 0.47 -10.67
CA ARG A 99 -12.55 0.02 -10.58
C ARG A 99 -12.28 -1.20 -11.46
N GLY A 100 -13.27 -2.09 -11.60
CA GLY A 100 -13.15 -3.25 -12.50
C GLY A 100 -13.27 -2.90 -13.99
N GLU A 101 -13.74 -1.69 -14.32
CA GLU A 101 -13.98 -1.24 -15.70
C GLU A 101 -12.78 -0.47 -16.29
N HIS A 102 -11.74 -0.20 -15.48
CA HIS A 102 -10.54 0.49 -15.92
C HIS A 102 -9.66 -0.47 -16.73
N ASP A 103 -9.86 -0.45 -18.05
CA ASP A 103 -9.06 -1.21 -19.01
C ASP A 103 -8.21 -0.28 -19.88
N ILE A 104 -7.03 -0.74 -20.31
CA ILE A 104 -6.15 0.01 -21.20
C ILE A 104 -6.56 -0.29 -22.64
N VAL A 105 -7.36 0.61 -23.23
CA VAL A 105 -7.73 0.54 -24.65
C VAL A 105 -6.71 1.27 -25.52
N LYS A 106 -6.28 0.60 -26.60
CA LYS A 106 -5.42 1.18 -27.62
C LYS A 106 -6.15 2.35 -28.27
N ARG A 107 -5.53 3.54 -28.29
CA ARG A 107 -6.08 4.68 -29.05
C ARG A 107 -5.97 4.39 -30.55
N PRO A 108 -6.99 4.74 -31.36
CA PRO A 108 -6.84 4.72 -32.81
C PRO A 108 -5.78 5.75 -33.22
N ASP A 109 -4.98 5.39 -34.23
CA ASP A 109 -3.90 6.20 -34.80
C ASP A 109 -4.44 7.50 -35.44
#